data_AF-D5MGJ4-F1
#
_entry.id   AF-D5MGJ4-F1
#
_cell.length_a   1.000
_cell.length_b   1.000
_cell.length_c   1.000
_cell.angle_alpha   90.00
_cell.angle_beta   90.00
_cell.angle_gamma   90.00
#
_symmetry.space_group_name_H-M   'P 1'
#
loop_
_entity.id
_entity.type
_entity.pdbx_description
1 polymer ?
#
loop_
_entity_poly.entity_id
_entity_poly.type
_entity_poly.pdbx_seq_one_letter_code
_entity_poly.pdbx_strand_id
1 'polypeptide(L)'
;MTYADMITLLLAFFIVLYASSRVDGRKYSDLVSSIRMAFGVPLPPRPIVQAGNGGETLLPFPDVVGLLVQQLSSHVEEEIKTGSVEIERNDKGLILRFRDTVLFGLGSATLSDDAKKILDKVARPLFNMPYAIEVEGHTDLLPIRSSNFPSNWELSVTRATAVIRHLVEVHRFPPARLAARGMR
;
A
#
# COMPACT_ATOMS: atom_id res chain seq x y z
N MET A 1 11.01 -52.58 -17.53
CA MET A 1 10.84 -52.29 -16.08
C MET A 1 10.97 -50.80 -15.73
N THR A 2 11.44 -49.92 -16.62
CA THR A 2 11.65 -48.48 -16.35
C THR A 2 10.41 -47.60 -16.56
N TYR A 3 9.49 -47.96 -17.46
CA TYR A 3 8.28 -47.18 -17.74
C TYR A 3 7.25 -47.24 -16.60
N ALA A 4 7.09 -48.42 -16.00
CA ALA A 4 6.16 -48.61 -14.88
C ALA A 4 6.57 -47.78 -13.66
N ASP A 5 7.86 -47.69 -13.36
CA ASP A 5 8.42 -46.93 -12.24
C ASP A 5 8.24 -45.41 -12.43
N MET A 6 8.45 -44.91 -13.65
CA MET A 6 8.26 -43.50 -13.97
C MET A 6 6.79 -43.07 -13.85
N ILE A 7 5.84 -43.94 -14.24
CA ILE A 7 4.40 -43.69 -14.06
C ILE A 7 4.03 -43.67 -12.57
N THR A 8 4.56 -44.58 -11.77
CA THR A 8 4.26 -44.63 -10.34
C THR A 8 4.84 -43.43 -9.59
N LEU A 9 6.01 -42.91 -10.00
CA LEU A 9 6.57 -41.68 -9.44
C LEU A 9 5.75 -40.45 -9.82
N LEU A 10 5.28 -40.36 -11.06
CA LEU A 10 4.40 -39.27 -11.49
C LEU A 10 3.06 -39.30 -10.72
N LEU A 11 2.47 -40.49 -10.57
CA LEU A 11 1.24 -40.68 -9.80
C LEU A 11 1.46 -40.31 -8.32
N ALA A 12 2.54 -40.77 -7.70
CA ALA A 12 2.89 -40.40 -6.32
C ALA A 12 3.09 -38.89 -6.17
N PHE A 13 3.75 -38.24 -7.13
CA PHE A 13 3.93 -36.79 -7.16
C PHE A 13 2.57 -36.06 -7.24
N PHE A 14 1.68 -36.48 -8.14
CA PHE A 14 0.34 -35.89 -8.25
C PHE A 14 -0.54 -36.13 -7.01
N ILE A 15 -0.43 -37.29 -6.37
CA ILE A 15 -1.15 -37.57 -5.11
C ILE A 15 -0.64 -36.67 -3.98
N VAL A 16 0.67 -36.44 -3.89
CA VAL A 16 1.27 -35.52 -2.91
C VAL A 16 0.86 -34.07 -3.17
N LEU A 17 0.89 -33.63 -4.44
CA LEU A 17 0.39 -32.31 -4.83
C LEU A 17 -1.10 -32.13 -4.51
N TYR A 18 -1.92 -33.15 -4.77
CA TYR A 18 -3.35 -33.14 -4.46
C TYR A 18 -3.61 -33.05 -2.95
N ALA A 19 -2.84 -33.77 -2.15
CA ALA A 19 -2.95 -33.74 -0.68
C ALA A 19 -2.54 -32.38 -0.08
N SER A 20 -1.58 -31.68 -0.69
CA SER A 20 -1.12 -30.36 -0.25
C SER A 20 -2.03 -29.20 -0.64
N SER A 21 -3.09 -29.45 -1.42
CA SER A 21 -3.97 -28.41 -1.98
C SER A 21 -5.13 -27.99 -1.06
N ARG A 22 -5.21 -28.48 0.19
CA ARG A 22 -6.27 -28.07 1.12
C ARG A 22 -5.92 -26.75 1.78
N VAL A 23 -6.63 -25.70 1.42
CA VAL A 23 -6.47 -24.38 2.03
C VAL A 23 -7.60 -24.17 3.04
N ASP A 24 -7.23 -24.05 4.32
CA ASP A 24 -8.14 -23.93 5.45
C ASP A 24 -9.10 -22.73 5.37
N GLY A 25 -10.41 -23.00 5.32
CA GLY A 25 -11.46 -21.97 5.46
C GLY A 25 -11.47 -21.21 6.80
N ARG A 26 -10.75 -21.71 7.83
CA ARG A 26 -10.58 -20.99 9.12
C ARG A 26 -9.65 -19.78 9.00
N LYS A 27 -8.57 -19.90 8.21
CA LYS A 27 -7.66 -18.77 7.94
C LYS A 27 -8.40 -17.63 7.22
N TYR A 28 -9.38 -17.96 6.37
CA TYR A 28 -10.22 -16.99 5.68
C TYR A 28 -11.13 -16.20 6.64
N SER A 29 -11.80 -16.87 7.57
CA SER A 29 -12.65 -16.17 8.54
C SER A 29 -11.87 -15.23 9.44
N ASP A 30 -10.67 -15.64 9.85
CA ASP A 30 -9.80 -14.84 10.70
C ASP A 30 -9.28 -13.61 9.95
N LEU A 31 -8.83 -13.79 8.70
CA LEU A 31 -8.42 -12.70 7.82
C LEU A 31 -9.55 -11.70 7.57
N VAL A 32 -10.74 -12.17 7.19
CA VAL A 32 -11.91 -11.33 6.93
C VAL A 32 -12.34 -10.58 8.20
N SER A 33 -12.27 -11.22 9.37
CA SER A 33 -12.57 -10.55 10.64
C SER A 33 -11.57 -9.42 10.94
N SER A 34 -10.28 -9.64 10.67
CA SER A 34 -9.23 -8.63 10.87
C SER A 34 -9.35 -7.46 9.89
N ILE A 35 -9.70 -7.72 8.62
CA ILE A 35 -9.96 -6.69 7.61
C ILE A 35 -11.21 -5.89 7.98
N ARG A 36 -12.28 -6.55 8.45
CA ARG A 36 -13.49 -5.86 8.90
C ARG A 36 -13.19 -4.91 10.07
N MET A 37 -12.32 -5.33 10.99
CA MET A 37 -11.87 -4.49 12.11
C MET A 37 -10.95 -3.35 11.65
N ALA A 38 -10.07 -3.58 10.68
CA ALA A 38 -9.09 -2.58 10.21
C ALA A 38 -9.69 -1.51 9.28
N PHE A 39 -10.64 -1.90 8.42
CA PHE A 39 -11.18 -1.04 7.37
C PHE A 39 -12.63 -0.57 7.60
N GLY A 40 -13.41 -1.24 8.47
CA GLY A 40 -14.82 -0.88 8.70
C GLY A 40 -15.75 -1.06 7.49
N VAL A 41 -15.24 -1.63 6.38
CA VAL A 41 -15.99 -1.83 5.14
C VAL A 41 -16.83 -3.13 5.24
N PRO A 42 -18.12 -3.10 4.86
CA PRO A 42 -18.91 -4.31 4.69
C PRO A 42 -18.35 -5.13 3.51
N LEU A 43 -17.75 -6.28 3.81
CA LEU A 43 -17.30 -7.23 2.79
C LEU A 43 -18.48 -8.08 2.30
N PRO A 44 -18.41 -8.63 1.07
CA PRO A 44 -19.41 -9.55 0.57
C PRO A 44 -19.59 -10.73 1.54
N PRO A 45 -20.84 -11.24 1.69
CA PRO A 45 -21.12 -12.36 2.58
C PRO A 45 -20.25 -13.57 2.22
N ARG A 46 -19.96 -14.39 3.24
CA ARG A 46 -19.15 -15.61 3.10
C ARG A 46 -19.55 -16.34 1.82
N PRO A 47 -18.59 -16.69 0.97
CA PRO A 47 -18.89 -17.56 -0.13
C PRO A 47 -19.39 -18.88 0.43
N ILE A 48 -20.54 -19.32 -0.06
CA ILE A 48 -21.02 -20.66 0.22
C ILE A 48 -19.97 -21.60 -0.36
N VAL A 49 -19.21 -22.28 0.50
CA VAL A 49 -18.40 -23.43 0.08
C VAL A 49 -19.41 -24.49 -0.32
N GLN A 50 -19.79 -24.53 -1.60
CA GLN A 50 -20.57 -25.63 -2.13
C GLN A 50 -19.62 -26.81 -2.15
N ALA A 51 -19.82 -27.74 -1.21
CA ALA A 51 -19.10 -29.01 -1.16
C ALA A 51 -19.49 -29.84 -2.39
N GLY A 52 -18.92 -29.49 -3.54
CA GLY A 52 -18.96 -30.28 -4.76
C GLY A 52 -17.70 -31.14 -4.84
N ASN A 53 -17.88 -32.41 -5.23
CA ASN A 53 -16.80 -33.33 -5.53
C ASN A 53 -15.85 -32.71 -6.58
N GLY A 54 -14.63 -32.33 -6.18
CA GLY A 54 -13.54 -32.15 -7.14
C GLY A 54 -12.69 -30.88 -7.08
N GLY A 55 -12.88 -29.97 -6.12
CA GLY A 55 -11.94 -28.86 -5.94
C GLY A 55 -12.55 -27.73 -5.15
N GLU A 56 -11.86 -27.30 -4.09
CA GLU A 56 -12.15 -26.02 -3.47
C GLU A 56 -11.80 -24.94 -4.49
N THR A 57 -12.81 -24.32 -5.12
CA THR A 57 -12.61 -23.10 -5.90
C THR A 57 -12.07 -22.06 -4.93
N LEU A 58 -10.74 -21.87 -4.94
CA LEU A 58 -10.07 -20.80 -4.24
C LEU A 58 -10.65 -19.50 -4.76
N LEU A 59 -11.55 -18.91 -3.99
CA LEU A 59 -12.00 -17.57 -4.30
C LEU A 59 -10.79 -16.65 -4.18
N PRO A 60 -10.67 -15.67 -5.08
CA PRO A 60 -9.57 -14.73 -5.02
C PRO A 60 -9.55 -14.11 -3.63
N PHE A 61 -8.38 -14.15 -2.98
CA PHE A 61 -8.16 -13.46 -1.71
C PHE A 61 -8.71 -12.04 -1.83
N PRO A 62 -9.45 -11.53 -0.82
CA PRO A 62 -9.97 -10.18 -0.88
C PRO A 62 -8.81 -9.23 -1.18
N ASP A 63 -8.99 -8.42 -2.20
CA ASP A 63 -7.98 -7.50 -2.67
C ASP A 63 -7.83 -6.35 -1.66
N VAL A 64 -7.06 -6.60 -0.59
CA VAL A 64 -6.85 -5.66 0.52
C VAL A 64 -6.30 -4.32 0.01
N VAL A 65 -5.44 -4.38 -1.01
CA VAL A 65 -4.90 -3.18 -1.66
C VAL A 65 -5.99 -2.46 -2.44
N GLY A 66 -6.85 -3.18 -3.17
CA GLY A 66 -8.01 -2.60 -3.85
C GLY A 66 -8.99 -1.90 -2.91
N LEU A 67 -9.26 -2.49 -1.75
CA LEU A 67 -10.10 -1.85 -0.72
C LEU A 67 -9.45 -0.59 -0.15
N LEU A 68 -8.13 -0.61 0.07
CA LEU A 68 -7.38 0.56 0.51
C LEU A 68 -7.40 1.68 -0.55
N VAL A 69 -7.20 1.33 -1.83
CA VAL A 69 -7.32 2.27 -2.95
C VAL A 69 -8.70 2.91 -2.93
N GLN A 70 -9.76 2.12 -2.84
CA GLN A 70 -11.12 2.63 -2.83
C GLN A 70 -11.41 3.54 -1.63
N GLN A 71 -10.91 3.19 -0.44
CA GLN A 71 -11.04 4.02 0.75
C GLN A 71 -10.25 5.33 0.64
N LEU A 72 -9.02 5.29 0.09
CA LEU A 72 -8.23 6.50 -0.10
C LEU A 72 -8.86 7.40 -1.17
N SER A 73 -9.28 6.83 -2.30
CA SER A 73 -9.94 7.55 -3.37
C SER A 73 -11.21 8.27 -2.90
N SER A 74 -11.97 7.73 -1.96
CA SER A 74 -13.14 8.42 -1.40
C SER A 74 -12.78 9.58 -0.48
N HIS A 75 -11.62 9.51 0.21
CA HIS A 75 -11.17 10.57 1.12
C HIS A 75 -10.47 11.73 0.39
N VAL A 76 -9.85 11.47 -0.76
CA VAL A 76 -9.11 12.46 -1.56
C VAL A 76 -9.71 12.70 -2.94
N GLU A 77 -11.02 12.49 -3.10
CA GLU A 77 -11.71 12.59 -4.40
C GLU A 77 -11.54 13.97 -5.06
N GLU A 78 -11.66 15.04 -4.28
CA GLU A 78 -11.51 16.42 -4.75
C GLU A 78 -10.06 16.73 -5.15
N GLU A 79 -9.09 16.24 -4.37
CA GLU A 79 -7.68 16.36 -4.67
C GLU A 79 -7.27 15.57 -5.92
N ILE A 80 -7.93 14.44 -6.20
CA ILE A 80 -7.76 13.67 -7.44
C ILE A 80 -8.31 14.46 -8.62
N LYS A 81 -9.52 15.05 -8.50
CA LYS A 81 -10.12 15.88 -9.57
C LYS A 81 -9.26 17.09 -9.93
N THR A 82 -8.62 17.70 -8.94
CA THR A 82 -7.70 18.84 -9.14
C THR A 82 -6.31 18.43 -9.64
N GLY A 83 -6.01 17.12 -9.71
CA GLY A 83 -4.69 16.61 -10.08
C GLY A 83 -3.61 16.91 -9.04
N SER A 84 -4.01 17.10 -7.78
CA SER A 84 -3.11 17.32 -6.64
C SER A 84 -2.57 16.00 -6.10
N VAL A 85 -3.39 14.94 -6.17
CA VAL A 85 -3.07 13.59 -5.70
C VAL A 85 -3.39 12.57 -6.79
N GLU A 86 -2.47 11.65 -7.03
CA GLU A 86 -2.67 10.50 -7.90
C GLU A 86 -2.40 9.22 -7.10
N ILE A 87 -3.24 8.21 -7.34
CA ILE A 87 -3.15 6.91 -6.66
C ILE A 87 -2.88 5.86 -7.72
N GLU A 88 -1.76 5.17 -7.60
CA GLU A 88 -1.33 4.14 -8.53
C GLU A 88 -1.04 2.84 -7.79
N ARG A 89 -1.49 1.72 -8.34
CA ARG A 89 -1.17 0.40 -7.82
C ARG A 89 -0.17 -0.30 -8.74
N ASN A 90 0.88 -0.86 -8.17
CA ASN A 90 1.83 -1.71 -8.87
C ASN A 90 2.06 -3.03 -8.12
N ASP A 91 2.93 -3.89 -8.67
CA ASP A 91 3.25 -5.21 -8.09
C ASP A 91 3.94 -5.12 -6.71
N LYS A 92 4.53 -3.96 -6.37
CA LYS A 92 5.24 -3.73 -5.11
C LYS A 92 4.33 -3.12 -4.03
N GLY A 93 3.19 -2.57 -4.40
CA GLY A 93 2.25 -1.96 -3.46
C GLY A 93 1.47 -0.77 -4.03
N LEU A 94 1.15 0.15 -3.14
CA LEU A 94 0.39 1.36 -3.43
C LEU A 94 1.31 2.58 -3.46
N ILE A 95 1.27 3.34 -4.54
CA ILE A 95 1.99 4.61 -4.69
C ILE A 95 0.97 5.75 -4.62
N LEU A 96 1.22 6.68 -3.70
CA LEU A 96 0.51 7.95 -3.61
C LEU A 96 1.44 9.05 -4.10
N ARG A 97 1.10 9.67 -5.24
CA ARG A 97 1.87 10.78 -5.80
C ARG A 97 1.17 12.07 -5.45
N PHE A 98 1.94 13.04 -4.96
CA PHE A 98 1.45 14.36 -4.61
C PHE A 98 2.18 15.38 -5.47
N ARG A 99 1.45 16.38 -5.96
CA ARG A 99 2.06 17.49 -6.69
C ARG A 99 2.90 18.35 -5.75
N ASP A 100 4.15 18.62 -6.14
CA ASP A 100 5.12 19.36 -5.29
C ASP A 100 4.59 20.73 -4.88
N THR A 101 3.99 21.47 -5.81
CA THR A 101 3.47 22.83 -5.58
C THR A 101 2.31 22.90 -4.59
N VAL A 102 1.64 21.77 -4.33
CA VAL A 102 0.56 21.68 -3.34
C VAL A 102 1.14 21.40 -1.96
N LEU A 103 2.18 20.55 -1.90
CA LEU A 103 2.82 20.18 -0.65
C LEU A 103 3.76 21.28 -0.10
N PHE A 104 4.49 21.93 -1.00
CA PHE A 104 5.58 22.84 -0.64
C PHE A 104 5.55 24.11 -1.49
N GLY A 105 5.98 25.22 -0.89
CA GLY A 105 6.34 26.40 -1.65
C GLY A 105 7.61 26.17 -2.49
N LEU A 106 7.77 26.99 -3.53
CA LEU A 106 8.99 27.01 -4.36
C LEU A 106 10.25 27.12 -3.51
N GLY A 107 11.16 26.14 -3.62
CA GLY A 107 12.43 26.11 -2.90
C GLY A 107 12.33 25.93 -1.38
N SER A 108 11.14 25.60 -0.86
CA SER A 108 10.88 25.38 0.57
C SER A 108 10.71 23.89 0.88
N ALA A 109 11.10 23.50 2.08
CA ALA A 109 10.79 22.18 2.67
C ALA A 109 9.72 22.27 3.76
N THR A 110 9.14 23.44 3.98
CA THR A 110 8.04 23.64 4.93
C THR A 110 6.72 23.27 4.28
N LEU A 111 5.96 22.37 4.91
CA LEU A 111 4.63 21.97 4.45
C LEU A 111 3.66 23.14 4.46
N SER A 112 2.93 23.33 3.36
CA SER A 112 1.83 24.28 3.27
C SER A 112 0.66 23.85 4.17
N ASP A 113 -0.25 24.76 4.51
CA ASP A 113 -1.43 24.39 5.30
C ASP A 113 -2.38 23.48 4.53
N ASP A 114 -2.43 23.60 3.20
CA ASP A 114 -3.20 22.70 2.35
C ASP A 114 -2.54 21.31 2.28
N ALA A 115 -1.20 21.25 2.27
CA ALA A 115 -0.46 19.99 2.40
C ALA A 115 -0.83 19.24 3.67
N LYS A 116 -0.89 19.94 4.81
CA LYS A 116 -1.27 19.34 6.09
C LYS A 116 -2.68 18.77 6.03
N LYS A 117 -3.66 19.50 5.49
CA LYS A 117 -5.04 19.01 5.33
C LYS A 117 -5.11 17.74 4.48
N ILE A 118 -4.37 17.69 3.38
CA ILE A 118 -4.33 16.52 2.48
C ILE A 118 -3.66 15.34 3.19
N LEU A 119 -2.52 15.57 3.83
CA LEU A 119 -1.82 14.54 4.60
C LEU A 119 -2.70 14.00 5.73
N ASP A 120 -3.51 14.83 6.38
CA ASP A 120 -4.44 14.40 7.43
C ASP A 120 -5.55 13.47 6.91
N LYS A 121 -6.05 13.73 5.68
CA LYS A 121 -7.03 12.87 5.01
C LYS A 121 -6.45 11.48 4.68
N VAL A 122 -5.19 11.44 4.24
CA VAL A 122 -4.49 10.22 3.85
C VAL A 122 -3.94 9.45 5.06
N ALA A 123 -3.54 10.15 6.12
CA ALA A 123 -2.93 9.58 7.30
C ALA A 123 -3.88 8.61 8.03
N ARG A 124 -5.17 8.94 8.14
CA ARG A 124 -6.14 8.11 8.87
C ARG A 124 -6.27 6.69 8.29
N PRO A 125 -6.54 6.50 6.98
CA PRO A 125 -6.53 5.17 6.37
C PRO A 125 -5.18 4.44 6.51
N LEU A 126 -4.06 5.13 6.37
CA LEU A 126 -2.72 4.52 6.42
C LEU A 126 -2.30 4.10 7.84
N PHE A 127 -2.79 4.78 8.88
CA PHE A 127 -2.42 4.50 10.26
C PHE A 127 -2.88 3.11 10.70
N ASN A 128 -4.12 2.76 10.34
CA ASN A 128 -4.78 1.49 10.70
C ASN A 128 -4.17 0.25 10.02
N MET A 129 -3.22 0.45 9.12
CA MET A 129 -2.62 -0.60 8.31
C MET A 129 -1.26 -1.00 8.86
N PRO A 130 -0.86 -2.28 8.87
CA PRO A 130 0.43 -2.69 9.42
C PRO A 130 1.61 -2.52 8.44
N TYR A 131 1.41 -1.85 7.30
CA TYR A 131 2.43 -1.75 6.25
C TYR A 131 3.49 -0.67 6.53
N ALA A 132 4.69 -0.92 6.01
CA ALA A 132 5.76 0.07 5.93
C ALA A 132 5.38 1.16 4.91
N ILE A 133 5.76 2.40 5.23
CA ILE A 133 5.49 3.58 4.41
C ILE A 133 6.83 4.21 4.07
N GLU A 134 7.10 4.30 2.78
CA GLU A 134 8.27 4.99 2.25
C GLU A 134 7.82 6.33 1.66
N VAL A 135 8.49 7.40 2.08
CA VAL A 135 8.26 8.76 1.57
C VAL A 135 9.44 9.13 0.70
N GLU A 136 9.19 9.29 -0.60
CA GLU A 136 10.20 9.66 -1.59
C GLU A 136 10.05 11.13 -1.99
N GLY A 137 11.10 11.92 -1.77
CA GLY A 137 11.18 13.30 -2.25
C GLY A 137 11.71 13.35 -3.68
N HIS A 138 11.01 14.05 -4.56
CA HIS A 138 11.48 14.39 -5.91
C HIS A 138 11.69 15.90 -6.03
N THR A 139 12.66 16.28 -6.84
CA THR A 139 12.96 17.68 -7.19
C THR A 139 13.13 17.75 -8.70
N ASP A 140 12.69 18.85 -9.31
CA ASP A 140 12.87 19.06 -10.74
C ASP A 140 14.36 19.10 -11.12
N LEU A 141 14.67 18.71 -12.36
CA LEU A 141 16.04 18.64 -12.90
C LEU A 141 16.71 20.01 -13.03
N LEU A 142 15.98 21.11 -12.84
CA LEU A 142 16.53 22.46 -12.89
C LEU A 142 17.37 22.70 -11.62
N PRO A 143 18.66 23.06 -11.74
CA PRO A 143 19.51 23.29 -10.58
C PRO A 143 18.98 24.45 -9.74
N ILE A 144 18.55 24.18 -8.52
CA ILE A 144 18.21 25.22 -7.56
C ILE A 144 19.47 25.55 -6.79
N ARG A 145 19.91 26.81 -6.84
CA ARG A 145 20.89 27.36 -5.90
C ARG A 145 20.15 28.35 -5.01
N SER A 146 19.51 27.84 -3.96
CA SER A 146 18.93 28.70 -2.93
C SER A 146 19.92 28.84 -1.77
N SER A 147 19.81 29.92 -0.99
CA SER A 147 20.64 30.13 0.21
C SER A 147 20.52 29.01 1.23
N ASN A 148 19.40 28.28 1.21
CA ASN A 148 19.04 27.30 2.24
C ASN A 148 19.28 25.85 1.80
N PHE A 149 19.40 25.59 0.49
CA PHE A 149 19.60 24.25 -0.06
C PHE A 149 20.70 24.27 -1.13
N PRO A 150 21.92 23.83 -0.77
CA PRO A 150 23.06 23.70 -1.69
C PRO A 150 22.81 22.78 -2.88
N SER A 151 21.92 21.80 -2.73
CA SER A 151 21.61 20.80 -3.75
C SER A 151 20.15 20.36 -3.77
N ASN A 152 19.65 19.95 -4.95
CA ASN A 152 18.32 19.38 -5.12
C ASN A 152 18.12 18.09 -4.31
N TRP A 153 19.19 17.29 -4.14
CA TRP A 153 19.17 16.10 -3.31
C TRP A 153 18.91 16.43 -1.83
N GLU A 154 19.55 17.47 -1.28
CA GLU A 154 19.29 17.89 0.10
C GLU A 154 17.85 18.39 0.28
N LEU A 155 17.33 19.13 -0.70
CA LEU A 155 15.94 19.58 -0.67
C LEU A 155 14.96 18.40 -0.69
N SER A 156 15.23 17.37 -1.51
CA SER A 156 14.36 16.21 -1.63
C SER A 156 14.31 15.37 -0.35
N VAL A 157 15.47 15.12 0.28
CA VAL A 157 15.54 14.45 1.59
C VAL A 157 14.85 15.28 2.67
N THR A 158 15.05 16.60 2.68
CA THR A 158 14.46 17.49 3.71
C THR A 158 12.93 17.51 3.58
N ARG A 159 12.39 17.57 2.36
CA ARG A 159 10.94 17.49 2.11
C ARG A 159 10.34 16.16 2.55
N ALA A 160 10.98 15.04 2.20
CA ALA A 160 10.54 13.72 2.65
C ALA A 160 10.54 13.62 4.19
N THR A 161 11.57 14.16 4.83
CA THR A 161 11.68 14.21 6.29
C THR A 161 10.60 15.08 6.92
N ALA A 162 10.24 16.22 6.30
CA ALA A 162 9.15 17.09 6.78
C ALA A 162 7.79 16.38 6.80
N VAL A 163 7.50 15.58 5.76
CA VAL A 163 6.28 14.75 5.70
C VAL A 163 6.28 13.69 6.79
N ILE A 164 7.38 12.95 6.95
CA ILE A 164 7.52 11.94 8.01
C ILE A 164 7.33 12.58 9.38
N ARG A 165 7.97 13.73 9.61
CA ARG A 165 7.85 14.46 10.87
C ARG A 165 6.40 14.83 11.18
N HIS A 166 5.65 15.31 10.19
CA HIS A 166 4.21 15.59 10.34
C HIS A 166 3.42 14.32 10.71
N LEU A 167 3.68 13.19 10.04
CA LEU A 167 3.01 11.92 10.34
C LEU A 167 3.31 11.39 11.76
N VAL A 168 4.54 11.57 12.25
CA VAL A 168 4.92 11.13 13.60
C VAL A 168 4.38 12.09 14.67
N GLU A 169 4.52 13.40 14.49
CA GLU A 169 4.17 14.39 15.51
C GLU A 169 2.65 14.57 15.63
N VAL A 170 1.94 14.63 14.50
CA VAL A 170 0.48 14.90 14.47
C VAL A 170 -0.33 13.62 14.53
N HIS A 171 0.01 12.61 13.71
CA HIS A 171 -0.77 11.38 13.58
C HIS A 171 -0.21 10.19 14.36
N ARG A 172 0.89 10.39 15.10
CA ARG A 172 1.50 9.39 15.99
C ARG A 172 1.88 8.08 15.30
N PHE A 173 2.26 8.15 14.03
CA PHE A 173 2.75 6.98 13.31
C PHE A 173 3.98 6.38 14.01
N PRO A 174 4.07 5.04 14.13
CA PRO A 174 5.26 4.38 14.66
C PRO A 174 6.48 4.70 13.77
N PRO A 175 7.57 5.29 14.30
CA PRO A 175 8.72 5.67 13.49
C PRO A 175 9.37 4.48 12.76
N ALA A 176 9.32 3.28 13.35
CA ALA A 176 9.83 2.05 12.75
C ALA A 176 9.12 1.65 11.44
N ARG A 177 7.94 2.22 11.15
CA ARG A 177 7.19 1.98 9.91
C ARG A 177 7.50 2.99 8.81
N LEU A 178 8.25 4.05 9.11
CA LEU A 178 8.47 5.16 8.19
C LEU A 178 9.92 5.17 7.71
N ALA A 179 10.10 5.35 6.40
CA ALA A 179 11.41 5.57 5.79
C ALA A 179 11.36 6.77 4.86
N ALA A 180 12.37 7.64 4.90
CA ALA A 180 12.54 8.73 3.96
C ALA A 180 13.63 8.38 2.95
N ARG A 181 13.38 8.67 1.67
CA ARG A 181 14.36 8.59 0.61
C ARG A 181 14.36 9.89 -0.19
N GLY A 182 15.54 10.44 -0.46
CA GLY A 182 15.71 11.53 -1.40
C GLY A 182 16.13 11.00 -2.76
N MET A 183 15.49 11.50 -3.82
CA MET A 183 15.90 11.25 -5.20
C MET A 183 16.53 12.51 -5.80
N ARG A 184 17.26 12.33 -6.91
CA ARG A 184 17.87 13.40 -7.70
C ARG A 184 17.07 13.62 -8.98
#